data_AF-V9IJX0-F1
#
_entry.id   AF-V9IJX0-F1
#
_cell.length_a   1.000
_cell.length_b   1.000
_cell.length_c   1.000
_cell.angle_alpha   90.00
_cell.angle_beta   90.00
_cell.angle_gamma   90.00
#
_symmetry.space_group_name_H-M   'P 1'
#
loop_
_entity.id
_entity.type
_entity.pdbx_description
1 polymer ?
#
loop_
_entity_poly.entity_id
_entity_poly.type
_entity_poly.pdbx_seq_one_letter_code
_entity_poly.pdbx_strand_id
1 'polypeptide(L)'
;MGGWTALMWATYKGKSPTVTMLLTRGADVNAHGNFHISSLLWAAGRGYPDIVKDLIAHGAKVNVGDKYGTTALVWASRKGM
;
A
#
# COMPACT_ATOMS: atom_id res chain seq x y z
N MET A 1 7.43 18.91 -1.43
CA MET A 1 7.84 17.52 -1.15
C MET A 1 7.24 17.14 0.19
N GLY A 2 6.43 16.09 0.29
CA GLY A 2 5.95 15.61 1.60
C GLY A 2 4.57 14.98 1.51
N GLY A 3 4.43 13.79 2.09
CA GLY A 3 3.17 13.05 2.14
C GLY A 3 3.38 11.53 2.21
N TRP A 4 4.55 11.03 1.81
CA TRP A 4 4.82 9.60 1.89
C TRP A 4 5.37 9.19 3.24
N THR A 5 4.79 8.15 3.83
CA THR A 5 5.28 7.53 5.05
C THR A 5 6.44 6.57 4.77
N ALA A 6 7.18 6.17 5.81
CA ALA A 6 8.20 5.14 5.70
C ALA A 6 7.62 3.82 5.14
N LEU A 7 6.38 3.49 5.55
CA LEU A 7 5.65 2.31 5.06
C LEU A 7 5.43 2.39 3.55
N MET A 8 5.01 3.55 3.02
CA MET A 8 4.82 3.73 1.58
C MET A 8 6.12 3.57 0.80
N TRP A 9 7.23 4.12 1.29
CA TRP A 9 8.53 3.95 0.65
C TRP A 9 8.99 2.49 0.65
N ALA A 10 8.84 1.78 1.77
CA ALA A 10 9.17 0.36 1.88
C ALA A 10 8.32 -0.49 0.92
N THR A 11 7.01 -0.24 0.88
CA THR A 11 6.06 -0.91 -0.01
C THR A 11 6.36 -0.61 -1.48
N TYR A 12 6.59 0.65 -1.85
CA TYR A 12 6.94 1.05 -3.21
C TYR A 12 8.20 0.35 -3.71
N LYS A 13 9.17 0.12 -2.81
CA LYS A 13 10.43 -0.57 -3.11
C LYS A 13 10.35 -2.10 -3.00
N GLY A 14 9.21 -2.67 -2.62
CA GLY A 14 9.03 -4.12 -2.47
C GLY A 14 9.82 -4.75 -1.32
N LYS A 15 10.20 -3.97 -0.29
CA LYS A 15 11.00 -4.45 0.85
C LYS A 15 10.11 -5.15 1.89
N SER A 16 9.64 -6.36 1.61
CA SER A 16 8.70 -7.09 2.49
C SER A 16 9.14 -7.13 3.97
N PRO A 17 10.40 -7.48 4.32
CA PRO A 17 10.82 -7.51 5.73
C PRO A 17 10.70 -6.15 6.44
N THR A 18 10.99 -5.06 5.72
CA THR A 18 10.85 -3.71 6.25
C THR A 18 9.38 -3.31 6.40
N VAL A 19 8.51 -3.73 5.48
CA VAL A 19 7.06 -3.51 5.60
C VAL A 19 6.53 -4.18 6.85
N THR A 20 6.79 -5.48 7.03
CA THR A 20 6.33 -6.24 8.21
C THR A 20 6.86 -5.62 9.51
N MET A 21 8.13 -5.21 9.54
CA MET A 21 8.71 -4.53 10.70
C MET A 21 8.00 -3.22 11.03
N LEU A 22 7.68 -2.39 10.03
CA LEU A 22 6.99 -1.11 10.27
C LEU A 22 5.56 -1.33 10.76
N LEU A 23 4.84 -2.29 10.20
CA LEU A 23 3.47 -2.63 10.62
C LEU A 23 3.43 -3.12 12.07
N THR A 24 4.34 -4.03 12.44
CA THR A 24 4.45 -4.53 13.82
C THR A 24 4.86 -3.45 14.84
N ARG A 25 5.47 -2.35 14.38
CA ARG A 25 5.79 -1.18 15.21
C ARG A 25 4.68 -0.13 15.24
N GLY A 26 3.50 -0.44 14.69
CA GLY A 26 2.33 0.44 14.75
C GLY A 26 2.34 1.55 13.69
N ALA A 27 3.02 1.37 12.56
CA ALA A 27 2.87 2.28 11.43
C ALA A 27 1.39 2.34 10.98
N ASP A 28 0.88 3.54 10.72
CA ASP A 28 -0.47 3.70 10.18
C ASP A 28 -0.57 3.09 8.78
N VAL A 29 -1.21 1.92 8.72
CA VAL A 29 -1.41 1.13 7.51
C VAL A 29 -2.33 1.84 6.49
N ASN A 30 -3.20 2.73 6.97
CA ASN A 30 -4.22 3.43 6.17
C ASN A 30 -3.80 4.86 5.81
N ALA A 31 -2.62 5.29 6.23
CA ALA A 31 -2.05 6.55 5.78
C ALA A 31 -2.00 6.59 4.25
N HIS A 32 -2.23 7.78 3.68
CA HIS A 32 -2.15 8.01 2.25
C HIS A 32 -1.29 9.25 1.95
N GLY A 33 -0.49 9.15 0.88
CA GLY A 33 0.31 10.25 0.41
C GLY A 33 -0.45 11.13 -0.58
N ASN A 34 0.31 11.77 -1.46
CA ASN A 34 -0.28 12.55 -2.55
C ASN A 34 -1.26 11.71 -3.36
N PHE A 35 -2.32 12.37 -3.82
CA PHE A 35 -3.37 11.74 -4.62
C PHE A 35 -4.10 10.60 -3.91
N HIS A 36 -4.13 10.61 -2.58
CA HIS A 36 -4.73 9.57 -1.73
C HIS A 36 -4.16 8.16 -1.99
N ILE A 37 -2.89 8.08 -2.41
CA ILE A 37 -2.24 6.78 -2.66
C ILE A 37 -1.71 6.21 -1.34
N SER A 38 -2.26 5.08 -0.93
CA SER A 38 -1.84 4.29 0.25
C SER A 38 -0.81 3.23 -0.11
N SER A 39 -0.22 2.59 0.89
CA SER A 39 0.66 1.43 0.70
C SER A 39 -0.04 0.27 -0.02
N LEU A 40 -1.34 0.05 0.23
CA LEU A 40 -2.09 -1.02 -0.41
C LEU A 40 -2.22 -0.80 -1.93
N LEU A 41 -2.48 0.44 -2.36
CA LEU A 41 -2.53 0.82 -3.77
C LEU A 41 -1.17 0.58 -4.46
N TRP A 42 -0.06 0.95 -3.79
CA TRP A 42 1.28 0.67 -4.29
C TRP A 42 1.59 -0.81 -4.43
N ALA A 43 1.28 -1.61 -3.40
CA ALA A 43 1.55 -3.04 -3.40
C ALA A 43 0.76 -3.76 -4.50
N ALA A 44 -0.53 -3.42 -4.63
CA ALA A 44 -1.41 -4.01 -5.63
C ALA A 44 -0.97 -3.65 -7.07
N GLY A 45 -0.73 -2.37 -7.34
CA GLY A 45 -0.28 -1.91 -8.66
C GLY A 45 1.13 -2.35 -9.06
N ARG A 46 1.93 -2.84 -8.11
CA ARG A 46 3.28 -3.39 -8.36
C ARG A 46 3.35 -4.91 -8.32
N GLY A 47 2.23 -5.59 -8.03
CA GLY A 47 2.18 -7.04 -7.98
C GLY A 47 2.97 -7.66 -6.82
N TYR A 48 2.87 -7.08 -5.62
CA TYR A 48 3.51 -7.62 -4.40
C TYR A 48 2.50 -8.34 -3.50
N PRO A 49 2.09 -9.59 -3.81
CA PRO A 49 1.01 -10.27 -3.11
C PRO A 49 1.30 -10.48 -1.63
N ASP A 50 2.55 -10.74 -1.25
CA ASP A 50 2.92 -10.93 0.17
C ASP A 50 2.79 -9.63 0.97
N ILE A 51 3.18 -8.51 0.37
CA ILE A 51 2.99 -7.18 0.98
C ILE A 51 1.50 -6.84 1.07
N VAL A 52 0.70 -7.18 0.07
CA VAL A 52 -0.76 -7.01 0.11
C VAL A 52 -1.37 -7.79 1.27
N LYS A 53 -0.99 -9.06 1.45
CA LYS A 53 -1.45 -9.91 2.56
C LYS A 53 -1.08 -9.31 3.91
N ASP A 54 0.17 -8.88 4.09
CA ASP A 54 0.65 -8.27 5.33
C ASP A 54 -0.12 -7.00 5.68
N LEU A 55 -0.34 -6.12 4.70
CA LEU A 55 -1.12 -4.88 4.90
C LEU A 55 -2.56 -5.19 5.30
N ILE A 56 -3.21 -6.16 4.67
CA ILE A 56 -4.60 -6.56 5.02
C ILE A 56 -4.65 -7.16 6.42
N ALA A 57 -3.69 -8.03 6.78
CA ALA A 57 -3.61 -8.62 8.11
C ALA A 57 -3.47 -7.57 9.23
N HIS A 58 -2.90 -6.41 8.92
CA HIS A 58 -2.76 -5.28 9.84
C HIS A 58 -3.87 -4.23 9.71
N GLY A 59 -4.97 -4.53 9.00
CA GLY A 59 -6.16 -3.67 8.98
C GLY A 59 -6.19 -2.62 7.86
N ALA A 60 -5.47 -2.85 6.75
CA ALA A 60 -5.62 -2.02 5.55
C ALA A 60 -7.05 -2.05 5.02
N LYS A 61 -7.63 -0.87 4.76
CA LYS A 61 -8.96 -0.74 4.13
C LYS A 61 -8.85 -1.05 2.63
N VAL A 62 -9.43 -2.18 2.22
CA VAL A 62 -9.32 -2.68 0.84
C VAL A 62 -10.15 -1.92 -0.20
N ASN A 63 -11.24 -1.28 0.23
CA ASN A 63 -12.17 -0.57 -0.64
C ASN A 63 -11.93 0.96 -0.68
N VAL A 64 -10.75 1.40 -0.28
CA VAL A 64 -10.35 2.82 -0.40
C VAL A 64 -9.66 3.04 -1.74
N GLY A 65 -10.12 4.04 -2.47
CA GLY A 65 -9.55 4.45 -3.74
C GLY A 65 -8.54 5.58 -3.61
N ASP A 66 -7.77 5.79 -4.68
CA ASP A 66 -6.99 7.00 -4.87
C ASP A 66 -7.91 8.23 -5.09
N LYS A 67 -7.33 9.40 -5.38
CA LYS A 67 -8.09 10.64 -5.62
C LYS A 67 -9.12 10.55 -6.75
N TYR A 68 -9.03 9.54 -7.62
CA TYR A 68 -9.96 9.31 -8.72
C TYR A 68 -10.98 8.20 -8.41
N GLY A 69 -10.98 7.68 -7.17
CA GLY A 69 -11.80 6.54 -6.77
C GLY A 69 -11.27 5.20 -7.29
N THR A 70 -10.04 5.14 -7.80
CA THR A 70 -9.47 3.89 -8.32
C THR A 70 -8.98 3.03 -7.15
N THR A 71 -9.58 1.86 -6.95
CA THR A 71 -9.24 0.95 -5.84
C THR A 71 -7.99 0.11 -6.10
N ALA A 72 -7.42 -0.49 -5.05
CA ALA A 72 -6.28 -1.39 -5.16
C ALA A 72 -6.52 -2.55 -6.15
N LEU A 73 -7.74 -3.09 -6.19
CA LEU A 73 -8.12 -4.15 -7.14
C LEU A 73 -8.01 -3.66 -8.60
N VAL A 74 -8.54 -2.48 -8.90
CA VAL A 74 -8.47 -1.89 -10.25
C VAL A 74 -7.01 -1.58 -10.62
N TRP A 75 -6.19 -1.11 -9.68
CA TRP A 75 -4.75 -0.91 -9.90
C TRP A 75 -4.03 -2.21 -10.27
N ALA A 76 -4.31 -3.31 -9.58
CA ALA A 76 -3.75 -4.62 -9.90
C ALA A 76 -4.18 -5.09 -11.30
N SER A 77 -5.46 -4.93 -11.66
CA SER A 77 -5.97 -5.34 -12.98
C SER A 77 -5.41 -4.52 -14.13
N ARG A 78 -5.24 -3.19 -13.96
CA ARG A 78 -4.67 -2.31 -15.01
C ARG A 78 -3.24 -2.66 -15.36
N LYS A 79 -2.49 -3.17 -14.38
CA LYS A 79 -1.08 -3.48 -14.53
C LYS A 79 -0.83 -4.88 -15.05
N GLY A 80 -1.89 -5.68 -15.27
CA GLY A 80 -1.85 -6.98 -15.95
C GLY A 80 -0.62 -7.79 -15.55
N MET A 81 -0.62 -8.33 -14.32
CA MET A 81 0.36 -9.33 -13.95
C MET A 81 0.26 -10.53 -14.89
#